data_AF-A0A961B4N5-F1
#
_entry.id   AF-A0A961B4N5-F1
#
_cell.length_a   1.000
_cell.length_b   1.000
_cell.length_c   1.000
_cell.angle_alpha   90.00
_cell.angle_beta   90.00
_cell.angle_gamma   90.00
#
_symmetry.space_group_name_H-M   'P 1'
#
loop_
_entity.id
_entity.type
_entity.pdbx_description
1 polymer ?
#
loop_
_entity_poly.entity_id
_entity_poly.type
_entity_poly.pdbx_seq_one_letter_code
_entity_poly.pdbx_strand_id
1 'polypeptide(L)'
;AQGTDPTDILSRTSLDSDGDHMSDDWETAHALDPQVDDGDEDPDLDLLTNYREYLWETDPHDPDSDHDGYADGFERTHGFDPSSAADATLDTDGDNLPDLWELTHGLDPDNPADAAGNADGDSLTNAQEFNAGTNPLLADTDGDGDNDDVELANETNPLDRHDYTLVDTDNDGLHDAWEAAQGLNVGVNDADDDLDDDGLSNAQEFAAGTSASSADTDGDGYSDSFELAQGYDPLSAADALLDFDQDGMTDLWELAHGLNPNNASDAAGDVDHDGVSNHDEFLAGTNPLIAPAGDGGTGSTDQGGGNGGTDGLPDQDMDGMPDSWETDHALNPEDPADSARDFDYDRLSNLDEYRLGKEPNTDWIHVPVEGGLPYISYQFSDLYTDSGRRLFDLNDLGEVATIKTGSQSGQFSLWIWDKGDWIDGEWGGAVDRSGGDGGHFSRLVARGGSNQQYGNGGGRVSSQGERQRCHPCLW
;
A
#
# COMPACT_ATOMS: atom_id res chain seq x y z
N ALA A 1 -55.54 -23.64 22.35
CA ALA A 1 -54.93 -23.19 23.62
C ALA A 1 -54.39 -24.40 24.36
N GLN A 2 -53.21 -24.87 23.96
CA GLN A 2 -52.21 -25.42 24.85
C GLN A 2 -50.90 -24.87 24.34
N GLY A 3 -50.30 -23.98 25.13
CA GLY A 3 -48.98 -23.43 24.84
C GLY A 3 -47.95 -24.51 25.08
N THR A 4 -47.00 -24.62 24.17
CA THR A 4 -45.77 -25.36 24.37
C THR A 4 -44.85 -24.49 25.22
N ASP A 5 -44.47 -25.06 26.34
CA ASP A 5 -43.55 -24.50 27.33
C ASP A 5 -42.12 -24.73 26.82
N PRO A 6 -41.27 -23.70 26.68
CA PRO A 6 -39.92 -23.81 26.11
C PRO A 6 -38.89 -24.44 27.07
N THR A 7 -39.32 -25.26 28.03
CA THR A 7 -38.42 -25.91 29.02
C THR A 7 -38.52 -27.44 29.08
N ASP A 8 -39.22 -28.09 28.14
CA ASP A 8 -39.29 -29.57 28.10
C ASP A 8 -38.12 -30.19 27.29
N ILE A 9 -36.91 -29.97 27.77
CA ILE A 9 -35.64 -30.43 27.17
C ILE A 9 -35.38 -31.94 27.43
N LEU A 10 -36.42 -32.74 27.73
CA LEU A 10 -36.27 -34.15 28.12
C LEU A 10 -37.11 -35.15 27.30
N SER A 11 -37.63 -34.74 26.13
CA SER A 11 -38.37 -35.63 25.22
C SER A 11 -37.55 -36.17 24.04
N ARG A 12 -36.27 -35.81 23.86
CA ARG A 12 -35.38 -36.43 22.87
C ARG A 12 -34.37 -37.34 23.58
N THR A 13 -34.77 -38.58 23.87
CA THR A 13 -33.81 -39.67 24.13
C THR A 13 -33.39 -40.28 22.78
N SER A 14 -32.99 -39.43 21.84
CA SER A 14 -32.36 -39.87 20.61
C SER A 14 -30.97 -40.38 20.96
N LEU A 15 -30.54 -41.43 20.25
CA LEU A 15 -29.16 -41.89 20.33
C LEU A 15 -28.27 -40.76 19.77
N ASP A 16 -27.10 -40.63 20.38
CA ASP A 16 -26.00 -39.73 20.01
C ASP A 16 -24.78 -40.66 20.10
N SER A 17 -24.38 -41.21 18.95
CA SER A 17 -23.52 -42.38 18.84
C SER A 17 -22.03 -42.04 18.91
N ASP A 18 -21.62 -40.87 18.42
CA ASP A 18 -20.27 -40.30 18.49
C ASP A 18 -20.09 -39.30 19.65
N GLY A 19 -21.17 -38.72 20.17
CA GLY A 19 -21.14 -37.89 21.37
C GLY A 19 -20.90 -36.41 21.10
N ASP A 20 -21.21 -35.92 19.90
CA ASP A 20 -21.03 -34.52 19.49
C ASP A 20 -22.24 -33.63 19.82
N HIS A 21 -23.22 -34.19 20.55
CA HIS A 21 -24.46 -33.57 20.99
C HIS A 21 -25.50 -33.31 19.89
N MET A 22 -25.28 -33.82 18.68
CA MET A 22 -26.33 -34.01 17.70
C MET A 22 -26.99 -35.38 17.93
N SER A 23 -27.95 -35.74 17.09
CA SER A 23 -28.65 -37.01 17.27
C SER A 23 -28.62 -37.82 16.00
N ASP A 24 -28.42 -39.13 16.12
CA ASP A 24 -28.25 -40.01 14.95
C ASP A 24 -29.36 -39.86 13.90
N ASP A 25 -30.60 -39.66 14.38
CA ASP A 25 -31.79 -39.49 13.52
C ASP A 25 -31.76 -38.16 12.74
N TRP A 26 -31.23 -37.10 13.34
CA TRP A 26 -31.09 -35.78 12.70
C TRP A 26 -29.90 -35.76 11.75
N GLU A 27 -28.75 -36.28 12.17
CA GLU A 27 -27.56 -36.38 11.33
C GLU A 27 -27.84 -37.18 10.07
N THR A 28 -28.52 -38.34 10.21
CA THR A 28 -28.96 -39.14 9.06
C THR A 28 -29.93 -38.37 8.15
N ALA A 29 -30.76 -37.48 8.70
CA ALA A 29 -31.72 -36.70 7.92
C ALA A 29 -31.06 -35.58 7.12
N HIS A 30 -29.95 -35.03 7.61
CA HIS A 30 -29.17 -33.94 7.00
C HIS A 30 -27.87 -34.45 6.37
N ALA A 31 -27.81 -35.76 6.08
CA ALA A 31 -26.70 -36.41 5.38
C ALA A 31 -25.31 -36.40 6.06
N LEU A 32 -25.26 -36.16 7.37
CA LEU A 32 -24.08 -36.33 8.23
C LEU A 32 -23.90 -37.81 8.64
N ASP A 33 -22.72 -38.19 9.16
CA ASP A 33 -22.42 -39.57 9.60
C ASP A 33 -22.54 -39.70 11.13
N PRO A 34 -23.56 -40.40 11.68
CA PRO A 34 -23.81 -40.59 13.12
C PRO A 34 -22.73 -41.35 13.91
N GLN A 35 -21.54 -41.53 13.36
CA GLN A 35 -20.42 -42.21 14.00
C GLN A 35 -19.15 -41.37 13.98
N VAL A 36 -19.23 -40.13 13.50
CA VAL A 36 -18.13 -39.20 13.34
C VAL A 36 -18.50 -37.93 14.07
N ASP A 37 -17.70 -37.60 15.09
CA ASP A 37 -17.80 -36.32 15.81
C ASP A 37 -17.45 -35.17 14.85
N ASP A 38 -18.48 -34.67 14.16
CA ASP A 38 -18.41 -33.62 13.14
C ASP A 38 -19.20 -32.35 13.54
N GLY A 39 -19.70 -32.28 14.78
CA GLY A 39 -20.46 -31.13 15.28
C GLY A 39 -19.77 -29.76 15.23
N ASP A 40 -18.43 -29.73 15.19
CA ASP A 40 -17.62 -28.52 15.01
C ASP A 40 -17.26 -28.24 13.54
N GLU A 41 -17.61 -29.12 12.60
CA GLU A 41 -17.46 -28.90 11.16
C GLU A 41 -18.51 -27.91 10.65
N ASP A 42 -18.19 -27.25 9.54
CA ASP A 42 -18.98 -26.21 8.85
C ASP A 42 -18.86 -26.52 7.34
N PRO A 43 -19.72 -27.40 6.79
CA PRO A 43 -19.56 -27.93 5.44
C PRO A 43 -19.95 -26.95 4.33
N ASP A 44 -20.87 -26.04 4.59
CA ASP A 44 -21.35 -25.02 3.65
C ASP A 44 -20.70 -23.64 3.84
N LEU A 45 -19.87 -23.47 4.88
CA LEU A 45 -18.98 -22.33 5.13
C LEU A 45 -19.73 -21.03 5.41
N ASP A 46 -20.89 -21.13 6.05
CA ASP A 46 -21.73 -20.01 6.43
C ASP A 46 -21.39 -19.45 7.83
N LEU A 47 -20.43 -20.06 8.53
CA LEU A 47 -19.99 -19.79 9.91
C LEU A 47 -20.91 -20.35 11.01
N LEU A 48 -21.78 -21.30 10.66
CA LEU A 48 -22.66 -22.05 11.55
C LEU A 48 -22.27 -23.53 11.53
N THR A 49 -21.64 -24.00 12.60
CA THR A 49 -21.23 -25.42 12.65
C THR A 49 -22.44 -26.37 12.68
N ASN A 50 -22.28 -27.62 12.23
CA ASN A 50 -23.30 -28.67 12.25
C ASN A 50 -24.10 -28.70 13.57
N TYR A 51 -23.40 -28.62 14.72
CA TYR A 51 -24.04 -28.61 16.03
C TYR A 51 -24.92 -27.37 16.26
N ARG A 52 -24.49 -26.20 15.78
CA ARG A 52 -25.31 -24.98 15.87
C ARG A 52 -26.51 -25.08 14.96
N GLU A 53 -26.38 -25.64 13.77
CA GLU A 53 -27.49 -25.85 12.86
C GLU A 53 -28.52 -26.81 13.43
N TYR A 54 -28.07 -27.87 14.09
CA TYR A 54 -28.94 -28.75 14.87
C TYR A 54 -29.79 -27.99 15.91
N LEU A 55 -29.22 -26.96 16.54
CA LEU A 55 -29.93 -26.13 17.53
C LEU A 55 -30.92 -25.15 16.89
N TRP A 56 -30.67 -24.74 15.65
CA TRP A 56 -31.45 -23.72 14.93
C TRP A 56 -32.36 -24.27 13.84
N GLU A 57 -32.34 -25.60 13.63
CA GLU A 57 -33.14 -26.30 12.62
C GLU A 57 -32.85 -25.82 11.18
N THR A 58 -31.60 -25.45 10.91
CA THR A 58 -31.04 -25.14 9.57
C THR A 58 -30.37 -26.37 8.94
N ASP A 59 -29.98 -26.30 7.67
CA ASP A 59 -29.40 -27.41 6.88
C ASP A 59 -27.87 -27.29 6.69
N PRO A 60 -27.05 -28.20 7.26
CA PRO A 60 -25.57 -28.21 7.19
C PRO A 60 -24.88 -28.21 5.84
N HIS A 61 -25.66 -28.20 4.78
CA HIS A 61 -25.19 -28.23 3.42
C HIS A 61 -25.85 -27.15 2.56
N ASP A 62 -26.59 -26.24 3.18
CA ASP A 62 -27.30 -25.14 2.53
C ASP A 62 -27.05 -23.86 3.33
N PRO A 63 -26.15 -22.97 2.85
CA PRO A 63 -25.73 -21.81 3.61
C PRO A 63 -26.85 -20.76 3.80
N ASP A 64 -28.02 -20.93 3.16
CA ASP A 64 -29.20 -20.06 3.23
C ASP A 64 -30.46 -20.96 3.25
N SER A 65 -30.80 -21.46 4.44
CA SER A 65 -31.82 -22.49 4.65
C SER A 65 -33.23 -22.05 4.22
N ASP A 66 -33.54 -20.76 4.29
CA ASP A 66 -34.86 -20.23 3.95
C ASP A 66 -34.95 -19.54 2.57
N HIS A 67 -33.79 -19.39 1.92
CA HIS A 67 -33.60 -18.90 0.57
C HIS A 67 -34.03 -17.45 0.37
N ASP A 68 -33.75 -16.60 1.35
CA ASP A 68 -34.04 -15.17 1.29
C ASP A 68 -32.86 -14.31 0.81
N GLY A 69 -31.68 -14.93 0.66
CA GLY A 69 -30.46 -14.32 0.15
C GLY A 69 -29.44 -13.96 1.24
N TYR A 70 -29.74 -14.23 2.52
CA TYR A 70 -28.79 -14.06 3.62
C TYR A 70 -28.35 -15.43 4.15
N ALA A 71 -27.08 -15.52 4.56
CA ALA A 71 -26.54 -16.78 5.04
C ALA A 71 -26.99 -17.06 6.49
N ASP A 72 -27.25 -18.31 6.85
CA ASP A 72 -27.82 -18.66 8.16
C ASP A 72 -26.92 -18.14 9.29
N GLY A 73 -25.61 -18.39 9.21
CA GLY A 73 -24.62 -17.87 10.15
C GLY A 73 -24.58 -16.34 10.23
N PHE A 74 -24.81 -15.62 9.13
CA PHE A 74 -24.90 -14.16 9.12
C PHE A 74 -26.12 -13.67 9.88
N GLU A 75 -27.29 -14.22 9.59
CA GLU A 75 -28.53 -13.89 10.29
C GLU A 75 -28.41 -14.19 11.79
N ARG A 76 -27.83 -15.35 12.13
CA ARG A 76 -27.59 -15.77 13.50
C ARG A 76 -26.72 -14.80 14.28
N THR A 77 -25.67 -14.28 13.66
CA THR A 77 -24.76 -13.35 14.31
C THR A 77 -25.40 -11.97 14.53
N HIS A 78 -26.37 -11.60 13.70
CA HIS A 78 -27.10 -10.33 13.78
C HIS A 78 -28.46 -10.43 14.48
N GLY A 79 -28.88 -11.63 14.89
CA GLY A 79 -30.08 -11.84 15.70
C GLY A 79 -31.37 -12.08 14.91
N PHE A 80 -31.23 -12.41 13.63
CA PHE A 80 -32.30 -12.78 12.69
C PHE A 80 -32.55 -14.30 12.74
N ASP A 81 -33.65 -14.74 12.12
CA ASP A 81 -34.13 -16.13 12.15
C ASP A 81 -33.87 -16.82 10.81
N PRO A 82 -32.81 -17.66 10.70
CA PRO A 82 -32.35 -18.26 9.43
C PRO A 82 -33.29 -19.32 8.84
N SER A 83 -34.43 -19.52 9.47
CA SER A 83 -35.47 -20.43 9.00
C SER A 83 -36.71 -19.67 8.51
N SER A 84 -36.64 -18.34 8.43
CA SER A 84 -37.75 -17.44 8.20
C SER A 84 -37.40 -16.21 7.34
N ALA A 85 -37.53 -16.40 6.02
CA ALA A 85 -37.46 -15.39 4.94
C ALA A 85 -38.32 -14.12 5.08
N ALA A 86 -39.07 -13.97 6.17
CA ALA A 86 -39.86 -12.78 6.46
C ALA A 86 -39.01 -11.60 6.96
N ASP A 87 -37.86 -11.86 7.57
CA ASP A 87 -37.00 -10.83 8.15
C ASP A 87 -35.99 -10.23 7.16
N ALA A 88 -35.74 -10.85 5.99
CA ALA A 88 -35.17 -10.19 4.80
C ALA A 88 -35.86 -8.88 4.39
N THR A 89 -37.10 -8.65 4.82
CA THR A 89 -37.86 -7.42 4.52
C THR A 89 -38.18 -6.59 5.76
N LEU A 90 -37.57 -6.92 6.90
CA LEU A 90 -37.69 -6.11 8.11
C LEU A 90 -36.99 -4.76 7.88
N ASP A 91 -37.66 -3.68 8.26
CA ASP A 91 -37.20 -2.29 8.14
C ASP A 91 -37.57 -1.59 9.45
N THR A 92 -36.59 -1.49 10.35
CA THR A 92 -36.75 -1.11 11.75
C THR A 92 -37.00 0.39 11.91
N ASP A 93 -36.31 1.22 11.12
CA ASP A 93 -36.41 2.67 11.22
C ASP A 93 -37.40 3.31 10.22
N GLY A 94 -37.85 2.54 9.23
CA GLY A 94 -38.90 2.88 8.28
C GLY A 94 -38.45 3.76 7.12
N ASP A 95 -37.18 3.68 6.72
CA ASP A 95 -36.62 4.46 5.61
C ASP A 95 -36.69 3.75 4.24
N ASN A 96 -37.22 2.52 4.22
CA ASN A 96 -37.36 1.61 3.08
C ASN A 96 -36.06 0.88 2.66
N LEU A 97 -35.02 0.90 3.49
CA LEU A 97 -33.94 -0.06 3.45
C LEU A 97 -34.24 -1.24 4.41
N PRO A 98 -34.03 -2.49 3.99
CA PRO A 98 -34.15 -3.63 4.91
C PRO A 98 -32.96 -3.74 5.87
N ASP A 99 -33.21 -4.07 7.14
CA ASP A 99 -32.19 -4.16 8.20
C ASP A 99 -31.02 -5.08 7.81
N LEU A 100 -31.32 -6.24 7.20
CA LEU A 100 -30.30 -7.20 6.77
C LEU A 100 -29.44 -6.65 5.61
N TRP A 101 -30.02 -5.84 4.72
CA TRP A 101 -29.28 -5.19 3.64
C TRP A 101 -28.40 -4.06 4.17
N GLU A 102 -28.90 -3.28 5.12
CA GLU A 102 -28.10 -2.23 5.76
C GLU A 102 -26.88 -2.81 6.49
N LEU A 103 -27.06 -3.91 7.22
CA LEU A 103 -25.97 -4.58 7.93
C LEU A 103 -24.91 -5.14 6.98
N THR A 104 -25.28 -5.70 5.82
CA THR A 104 -24.30 -6.19 4.84
C THR A 104 -23.49 -5.07 4.19
N HIS A 105 -24.01 -3.83 4.19
CA HIS A 105 -23.35 -2.66 3.60
C HIS A 105 -22.84 -1.65 4.65
N GLY A 106 -22.82 -2.03 5.94
CA GLY A 106 -22.27 -1.20 7.01
C GLY A 106 -23.09 0.04 7.36
N LEU A 107 -24.37 0.06 7.03
CA LEU A 107 -25.35 1.09 7.42
C LEU A 107 -25.99 0.74 8.78
N ASP A 108 -26.78 1.66 9.35
CA ASP A 108 -27.34 1.54 10.70
C ASP A 108 -28.88 1.39 10.66
N PRO A 109 -29.42 0.16 10.89
CA PRO A 109 -30.87 -0.12 10.82
C PRO A 109 -31.77 0.66 11.79
N ASP A 110 -31.17 1.41 12.72
CA ASP A 110 -31.87 2.28 13.66
C ASP A 110 -31.82 3.79 13.24
N ASN A 111 -31.19 4.12 12.10
CA ASN A 111 -30.88 5.49 11.69
C ASN A 111 -31.44 5.84 10.29
N PRO A 112 -32.67 6.40 10.20
CA PRO A 112 -33.38 6.56 8.91
C PRO A 112 -32.84 7.70 8.03
N ALA A 113 -31.71 8.29 8.43
CA ALA A 113 -31.05 9.38 7.73
C ALA A 113 -29.91 8.89 6.83
N ASP A 114 -29.39 7.68 7.04
CA ASP A 114 -28.34 7.11 6.19
C ASP A 114 -28.88 6.59 4.86
N ALA A 115 -30.16 6.26 4.72
CA ALA A 115 -30.79 6.08 3.40
C ALA A 115 -30.57 7.26 2.44
N ALA A 116 -30.50 8.49 2.98
CA ALA A 116 -30.22 9.71 2.22
C ALA A 116 -28.72 10.10 2.26
N GLY A 117 -27.89 9.28 2.89
CA GLY A 117 -26.45 9.33 2.83
C GLY A 117 -25.94 8.92 1.45
N ASN A 118 -24.64 9.10 1.27
CA ASN A 118 -23.89 8.82 0.05
C ASN A 118 -22.51 8.43 0.56
N ALA A 119 -22.28 7.12 0.66
CA ALA A 119 -21.16 6.57 1.43
C ALA A 119 -19.88 6.45 0.58
N ASP A 120 -20.03 6.24 -0.72
CA ASP A 120 -19.00 6.13 -1.75
C ASP A 120 -18.57 7.47 -2.39
N GLY A 121 -19.38 8.52 -2.27
CA GLY A 121 -19.08 9.86 -2.79
C GLY A 121 -19.63 10.17 -4.18
N ASP A 122 -20.49 9.32 -4.75
CA ASP A 122 -21.06 9.50 -6.09
C ASP A 122 -22.24 10.52 -6.11
N SER A 123 -23.20 10.44 -7.03
CA SER A 123 -24.44 11.27 -6.95
C SER A 123 -25.70 10.50 -6.56
N LEU A 124 -25.61 9.21 -6.27
CA LEU A 124 -26.68 8.40 -5.72
C LEU A 124 -26.72 8.51 -4.20
N THR A 125 -27.82 8.08 -3.62
CA THR A 125 -27.93 7.89 -2.16
C THR A 125 -28.03 6.41 -1.90
N ASN A 126 -27.72 5.96 -0.69
CA ASN A 126 -27.83 4.54 -0.31
C ASN A 126 -29.20 3.93 -0.69
N ALA A 127 -30.30 4.67 -0.53
CA ALA A 127 -31.62 4.22 -0.96
C ALA A 127 -31.83 4.15 -2.48
N GLN A 128 -31.17 4.99 -3.27
CA GLN A 128 -31.19 4.91 -4.72
C GLN A 128 -30.38 3.71 -5.21
N GLU A 129 -29.27 3.42 -4.55
CA GLU A 129 -28.39 2.29 -4.86
C GLU A 129 -29.08 0.96 -4.55
N PHE A 130 -29.73 0.84 -3.39
CA PHE A 130 -30.60 -0.30 -3.09
C PHE A 130 -31.65 -0.56 -4.19
N ASN A 131 -32.25 0.51 -4.72
CA ASN A 131 -33.24 0.39 -5.80
C ASN A 131 -32.60 0.05 -7.16
N ALA A 132 -31.34 0.42 -7.38
CA ALA A 132 -30.56 0.09 -8.58
C ALA A 132 -29.96 -1.33 -8.50
N GLY A 133 -29.84 -1.89 -7.30
CA GLY A 133 -29.14 -3.15 -7.04
C GLY A 133 -27.62 -2.97 -7.00
N THR A 134 -27.15 -1.73 -6.84
CA THR A 134 -25.74 -1.37 -6.78
C THR A 134 -25.21 -1.35 -5.34
N ASN A 135 -23.89 -1.22 -5.16
CA ASN A 135 -23.23 -1.25 -3.86
C ASN A 135 -23.01 0.17 -3.32
N PRO A 136 -23.65 0.58 -2.19
CA PRO A 136 -23.51 1.90 -1.57
C PRO A 136 -22.10 2.32 -1.14
N LEU A 137 -21.14 1.40 -1.17
CA LEU A 137 -19.76 1.65 -0.80
C LEU A 137 -18.84 1.79 -2.01
N LEU A 138 -19.34 1.57 -3.23
CA LEU A 138 -18.58 1.59 -4.47
C LEU A 138 -19.24 2.53 -5.48
N ALA A 139 -18.52 3.58 -5.87
CA ALA A 139 -19.01 4.53 -6.88
C ALA A 139 -19.21 3.93 -8.27
N ASP A 140 -18.56 2.80 -8.54
CA ASP A 140 -18.62 2.00 -9.75
C ASP A 140 -18.77 0.54 -9.29
N THR A 141 -19.99 0.01 -9.38
CA THR A 141 -20.33 -1.29 -8.80
C THR A 141 -19.77 -2.47 -9.61
N ASP A 142 -19.71 -2.36 -10.93
CA ASP A 142 -19.27 -3.45 -11.80
C ASP A 142 -17.81 -3.34 -12.28
N GLY A 143 -17.16 -2.23 -11.93
CA GLY A 143 -15.73 -2.00 -12.12
C GLY A 143 -15.37 -1.72 -13.57
N ASP A 144 -16.28 -1.07 -14.31
CA ASP A 144 -16.12 -0.77 -15.72
C ASP A 144 -15.65 0.67 -16.00
N GLY A 145 -15.40 1.45 -14.94
CA GLY A 145 -14.87 2.79 -14.98
C GLY A 145 -15.92 3.90 -15.12
N ASP A 146 -17.18 3.58 -15.40
CA ASP A 146 -18.31 4.52 -15.28
C ASP A 146 -18.95 4.38 -13.89
N ASN A 147 -19.22 5.51 -13.22
CA ASN A 147 -19.92 5.47 -11.93
C ASN A 147 -21.40 5.07 -12.11
N ASP A 148 -21.98 4.42 -11.11
CA ASP A 148 -23.38 3.99 -11.10
C ASP A 148 -24.37 5.14 -11.41
N ASP A 149 -24.08 6.35 -10.91
CA ASP A 149 -24.89 7.55 -11.16
C ASP A 149 -24.87 7.99 -12.63
N VAL A 150 -23.74 7.83 -13.29
CA VAL A 150 -23.53 8.15 -14.71
C VAL A 150 -24.26 7.16 -15.59
N GLU A 151 -24.16 5.88 -15.27
CA GLU A 151 -24.79 4.80 -16.02
C GLU A 151 -26.32 4.88 -15.98
N LEU A 152 -26.89 5.02 -14.77
CA LEU A 152 -28.33 5.22 -14.61
C LEU A 152 -28.83 6.47 -15.34
N ALA A 153 -28.03 7.53 -15.41
CA ALA A 153 -28.37 8.75 -16.14
C ALA A 153 -28.32 8.56 -17.68
N ASN A 154 -27.49 7.64 -18.17
CA ASN A 154 -27.31 7.32 -19.58
C ASN A 154 -28.13 6.11 -20.06
N GLU A 155 -28.91 5.48 -19.17
CA GLU A 155 -29.73 4.29 -19.43
C GLU A 155 -28.90 3.03 -19.79
N THR A 156 -27.66 2.94 -19.30
CA THR A 156 -26.85 1.70 -19.28
C THR A 156 -27.07 0.93 -17.97
N ASN A 157 -26.41 -0.22 -17.82
CA ASN A 157 -26.61 -1.13 -16.71
C ASN A 157 -25.39 -1.16 -15.75
N PRO A 158 -25.51 -0.62 -14.52
CA PRO A 158 -24.41 -0.55 -13.53
C PRO A 158 -24.02 -1.86 -12.86
N LEU A 159 -24.39 -2.96 -13.51
CA LEU A 159 -24.16 -4.34 -13.07
C LEU A 159 -23.64 -5.19 -14.23
N ASP A 160 -23.38 -4.59 -15.39
CA ASP A 160 -22.80 -5.25 -16.55
C ASP A 160 -21.59 -4.46 -17.04
N ARG A 161 -20.43 -4.93 -16.58
CA ARG A 161 -19.10 -4.38 -16.87
C ARG A 161 -18.70 -4.23 -18.34
N HIS A 162 -19.61 -4.53 -19.28
CA HIS A 162 -19.44 -4.42 -20.72
C HIS A 162 -20.48 -3.47 -21.37
N ASP A 163 -21.26 -2.73 -20.60
CA ASP A 163 -22.29 -1.78 -21.06
C ASP A 163 -21.83 -0.32 -20.89
N TYR A 164 -20.62 -0.04 -21.37
CA TYR A 164 -20.00 1.27 -21.27
C TYR A 164 -20.88 2.38 -21.89
N THR A 165 -21.05 3.50 -21.18
CA THR A 165 -21.68 4.71 -21.74
C THR A 165 -20.75 5.44 -22.72
N LEU A 166 -19.47 5.09 -22.66
CA LEU A 166 -18.38 5.68 -23.38
C LEU A 166 -18.18 4.98 -24.73
N VAL A 167 -17.76 5.76 -25.73
CA VAL A 167 -17.49 5.22 -27.07
C VAL A 167 -16.34 4.23 -26.95
N ASP A 168 -16.56 2.99 -27.36
CA ASP A 168 -15.55 1.95 -27.60
C ASP A 168 -15.52 1.68 -29.11
N THR A 169 -14.54 2.25 -29.80
CA THR A 169 -14.47 2.30 -31.25
C THR A 169 -14.14 0.94 -31.87
N ASP A 170 -13.42 0.07 -31.18
CA ASP A 170 -13.02 -1.25 -31.70
C ASP A 170 -13.69 -2.45 -31.01
N ASN A 171 -14.48 -2.20 -29.96
CA ASN A 171 -15.29 -3.15 -29.21
C ASN A 171 -14.46 -4.23 -28.53
N ASP A 172 -13.35 -3.84 -27.91
CA ASP A 172 -12.50 -4.72 -27.14
C ASP A 172 -12.76 -4.70 -25.62
N GLY A 173 -13.66 -3.81 -25.17
CA GLY A 173 -14.00 -3.64 -23.76
C GLY A 173 -13.23 -2.52 -23.08
N LEU A 174 -12.34 -1.83 -23.80
CA LEU A 174 -11.70 -0.61 -23.34
C LEU A 174 -12.35 0.58 -24.05
N HIS A 175 -12.80 1.58 -23.30
CA HIS A 175 -13.42 2.74 -23.94
C HIS A 175 -12.38 3.76 -24.43
N ASP A 176 -12.67 4.45 -25.54
CA ASP A 176 -11.79 5.37 -26.27
C ASP A 176 -11.11 6.40 -25.34
N ALA A 177 -11.84 6.85 -24.30
CA ALA A 177 -11.35 7.86 -23.37
C ALA A 177 -10.27 7.33 -22.41
N TRP A 178 -10.37 6.08 -21.95
CA TRP A 178 -9.36 5.47 -21.09
C TRP A 178 -8.16 5.04 -21.92
N GLU A 179 -8.38 4.39 -23.06
CA GLU A 179 -7.31 4.04 -23.99
C GLU A 179 -6.47 5.27 -24.38
N ALA A 180 -7.14 6.39 -24.69
CA ALA A 180 -6.45 7.64 -24.99
C ALA A 180 -5.67 8.23 -23.80
N ALA A 181 -6.11 7.96 -22.56
CA ALA A 181 -5.41 8.40 -21.35
C ALA A 181 -4.17 7.53 -21.06
N GLN A 182 -4.26 6.22 -21.30
CA GLN A 182 -3.15 5.27 -21.16
C GLN A 182 -2.17 5.29 -22.35
N GLY A 183 -2.56 5.91 -23.48
CA GLY A 183 -1.74 5.96 -24.68
C GLY A 183 -1.90 4.75 -25.61
N LEU A 184 -2.96 3.96 -25.40
CA LEU A 184 -3.41 2.88 -26.28
C LEU A 184 -4.10 3.43 -27.54
N ASN A 185 -4.46 2.53 -28.46
CA ASN A 185 -4.99 2.91 -29.75
C ASN A 185 -6.43 2.45 -29.93
N VAL A 186 -7.35 3.39 -29.71
CA VAL A 186 -8.83 3.32 -29.85
C VAL A 186 -9.42 2.63 -31.09
N GLY A 187 -8.63 2.26 -32.09
CA GLY A 187 -9.12 1.58 -33.29
C GLY A 187 -8.54 0.18 -33.49
N VAL A 188 -7.86 -0.36 -32.49
CA VAL A 188 -7.20 -1.66 -32.48
C VAL A 188 -7.51 -2.34 -31.17
N ASN A 189 -8.24 -3.45 -31.25
CA ASN A 189 -8.43 -4.36 -30.13
C ASN A 189 -7.07 -4.82 -29.58
N ASP A 190 -6.66 -4.21 -28.48
CA ASP A 190 -5.41 -4.42 -27.76
C ASP A 190 -5.65 -4.66 -26.26
N ALA A 191 -6.89 -4.84 -25.82
CA ALA A 191 -7.30 -5.29 -24.48
C ALA A 191 -6.51 -6.49 -23.89
N ASP A 192 -6.12 -7.46 -24.74
CA ASP A 192 -5.34 -8.65 -24.34
C ASP A 192 -3.82 -8.44 -24.43
N ASP A 193 -3.35 -7.31 -24.96
CA ASP A 193 -1.94 -6.94 -24.98
C ASP A 193 -1.51 -6.41 -23.59
N ASP A 194 -0.21 -6.46 -23.33
CA ASP A 194 0.44 -6.02 -22.08
C ASP A 194 1.43 -4.92 -22.50
N LEU A 195 1.08 -3.67 -22.22
CA LEU A 195 1.76 -2.51 -22.82
C LEU A 195 3.08 -2.17 -22.09
N ASP A 196 3.22 -2.48 -20.81
CA ASP A 196 4.41 -2.20 -20.01
C ASP A 196 5.22 -3.46 -19.60
N ASP A 197 4.77 -4.63 -20.04
CA ASP A 197 5.39 -5.95 -19.84
C ASP A 197 5.48 -6.37 -18.35
N ASP A 198 4.54 -5.94 -17.51
CA ASP A 198 4.47 -6.31 -16.08
C ASP A 198 3.77 -7.66 -15.81
N GLY A 199 3.00 -8.15 -16.78
CA GLY A 199 2.23 -9.40 -16.70
C GLY A 199 0.72 -9.25 -16.54
N LEU A 200 0.19 -8.03 -16.44
CA LEU A 200 -1.23 -7.72 -16.61
C LEU A 200 -1.52 -7.29 -18.06
N SER A 201 -2.67 -7.68 -18.61
CA SER A 201 -3.13 -7.12 -19.87
C SER A 201 -3.81 -5.77 -19.64
N ASN A 202 -3.90 -4.94 -20.68
CA ASN A 202 -4.56 -3.63 -20.63
C ASN A 202 -5.99 -3.72 -20.02
N ALA A 203 -6.75 -4.78 -20.35
CA ALA A 203 -8.06 -5.03 -19.75
C ALA A 203 -8.04 -5.43 -18.27
N GLN A 204 -6.98 -6.09 -17.81
CA GLN A 204 -6.79 -6.40 -16.40
C GLN A 204 -6.42 -5.15 -15.61
N GLU A 205 -5.57 -4.29 -16.19
CA GLU A 205 -5.19 -3.02 -15.58
C GLU A 205 -6.36 -2.05 -15.50
N PHE A 206 -7.16 -2.00 -16.57
CA PHE A 206 -8.43 -1.27 -16.58
C PHE A 206 -9.33 -1.70 -15.42
N ALA A 207 -9.51 -3.02 -15.22
CA ALA A 207 -10.33 -3.57 -14.16
C ALA A 207 -9.72 -3.39 -12.75
N ALA A 208 -8.39 -3.28 -12.65
CA ALA A 208 -7.68 -3.03 -11.40
C ALA A 208 -7.57 -1.53 -11.06
N GLY A 209 -7.95 -0.64 -11.99
CA GLY A 209 -7.77 0.79 -11.85
C GLY A 209 -6.31 1.26 -11.97
N THR A 210 -5.41 0.37 -12.43
CA THR A 210 -3.98 0.63 -12.59
C THR A 210 -3.67 1.22 -13.97
N SER A 211 -2.41 1.61 -14.21
CA SER A 211 -2.01 2.25 -15.46
C SER A 211 -1.38 1.27 -16.43
N ALA A 212 -2.00 1.13 -17.61
CA ALA A 212 -1.50 0.33 -18.74
C ALA A 212 -0.07 0.61 -19.22
N SER A 213 0.54 1.68 -18.72
CA SER A 213 1.85 2.15 -19.16
C SER A 213 2.86 2.23 -18.03
N SER A 214 2.50 1.75 -16.85
CA SER A 214 3.31 1.82 -15.64
C SER A 214 3.20 0.52 -14.86
N ALA A 215 4.24 -0.30 -14.99
CA ALA A 215 4.32 -1.61 -14.32
C ALA A 215 4.21 -1.55 -12.79
N ASP A 216 4.35 -0.36 -12.20
CA ASP A 216 4.23 -0.03 -10.78
C ASP A 216 3.46 1.30 -10.73
N THR A 217 2.16 1.23 -10.47
CA THR A 217 1.26 2.38 -10.61
C THR A 217 1.43 3.40 -9.48
N ASP A 218 1.69 2.94 -8.26
CA ASP A 218 1.82 3.81 -7.09
C ASP A 218 3.27 4.22 -6.76
N GLY A 219 4.24 3.55 -7.39
CA GLY A 219 5.66 3.86 -7.34
C GLY A 219 6.37 3.38 -6.08
N ASP A 220 5.90 2.30 -5.46
CA ASP A 220 6.48 1.76 -4.23
C ASP A 220 7.61 0.74 -4.45
N GLY A 221 7.77 0.27 -5.69
CA GLY A 221 8.81 -0.66 -6.13
C GLY A 221 8.34 -2.10 -6.36
N TYR A 222 7.06 -2.42 -6.14
CA TYR A 222 6.43 -3.67 -6.56
C TYR A 222 5.59 -3.44 -7.82
N SER A 223 5.42 -4.50 -8.63
CA SER A 223 4.60 -4.38 -9.82
C SER A 223 3.13 -4.61 -9.51
N ASP A 224 2.24 -3.96 -10.26
CA ASP A 224 0.79 -4.10 -10.09
C ASP A 224 0.38 -5.58 -10.17
N SER A 225 0.96 -6.31 -11.13
CA SER A 225 0.78 -7.76 -11.29
C SER A 225 1.19 -8.59 -10.06
N PHE A 226 2.24 -8.17 -9.33
CA PHE A 226 2.76 -8.87 -8.17
C PHE A 226 1.89 -8.61 -6.95
N GLU A 227 1.50 -7.36 -6.73
CA GLU A 227 0.67 -6.95 -5.60
C GLU A 227 -0.70 -7.61 -5.66
N LEU A 228 -1.37 -7.57 -6.82
CA LEU A 228 -2.63 -8.28 -7.03
C LEU A 228 -2.51 -9.79 -6.79
N ALA A 229 -1.39 -10.39 -7.19
CA ALA A 229 -1.14 -11.81 -6.95
C ALA A 229 -0.93 -12.15 -5.46
N GLN A 230 -0.44 -11.19 -4.66
CA GLN A 230 -0.27 -11.32 -3.21
C GLN A 230 -1.49 -10.82 -2.40
N GLY A 231 -2.44 -10.14 -3.04
CA GLY A 231 -3.63 -9.57 -2.39
C GLY A 231 -3.38 -8.19 -1.75
N TYR A 232 -2.39 -7.45 -2.25
CA TYR A 232 -2.06 -6.07 -1.88
C TYR A 232 -2.71 -5.08 -2.86
N ASP A 233 -2.73 -3.80 -2.52
CA ASP A 233 -3.42 -2.75 -3.26
C ASP A 233 -2.42 -1.97 -4.14
N PRO A 234 -2.40 -2.18 -5.47
CA PRO A 234 -1.43 -1.57 -6.39
C PRO A 234 -1.59 -0.04 -6.55
N LEU A 235 -2.54 0.56 -5.84
CA LEU A 235 -2.77 2.00 -5.82
C LEU A 235 -2.33 2.63 -4.49
N SER A 236 -1.75 1.85 -3.58
CA SER A 236 -1.45 2.25 -2.21
C SER A 236 -0.03 1.88 -1.74
N ALA A 237 0.93 2.74 -2.10
CA ALA A 237 2.34 2.65 -1.69
C ALA A 237 2.63 2.57 -0.17
N ALA A 238 1.60 2.71 0.66
CA ALA A 238 1.69 2.53 2.10
C ALA A 238 1.74 1.05 2.52
N ASP A 239 1.23 0.12 1.72
CA ASP A 239 1.13 -1.29 2.08
C ASP A 239 2.47 -2.04 1.92
N ALA A 240 3.38 -1.56 1.04
CA ALA A 240 4.79 -1.98 1.02
C ALA A 240 5.56 -1.75 2.32
N LEU A 241 5.02 -0.97 3.25
CA LEU A 241 5.60 -0.72 4.57
C LEU A 241 5.01 -1.62 5.68
N LEU A 242 4.08 -2.52 5.35
CA LEU A 242 3.52 -3.46 6.32
C LEU A 242 4.59 -4.46 6.77
N ASP A 243 4.58 -4.76 8.06
CA ASP A 243 5.47 -5.69 8.77
C ASP A 243 4.60 -6.39 9.83
N PHE A 244 3.96 -7.48 9.41
CA PHE A 244 2.90 -8.13 10.16
C PHE A 244 3.43 -8.83 11.41
N ASP A 245 4.60 -9.46 11.32
CA ASP A 245 5.23 -10.17 12.44
C ASP A 245 6.22 -9.33 13.27
N GLN A 246 6.48 -8.09 12.85
CA GLN A 246 7.27 -7.07 13.53
C GLN A 246 8.73 -7.44 13.72
N ASP A 247 9.31 -8.12 12.75
CA ASP A 247 10.72 -8.49 12.76
C ASP A 247 11.65 -7.47 12.07
N GLY A 248 11.06 -6.48 11.41
CA GLY A 248 11.75 -5.38 10.76
C GLY A 248 12.01 -5.59 9.27
N MET A 249 11.53 -6.68 8.67
CA MET A 249 11.37 -6.86 7.22
C MET A 249 9.92 -6.53 6.83
N THR A 250 9.68 -6.08 5.59
CA THR A 250 8.29 -5.80 5.14
C THR A 250 7.66 -7.02 4.48
N ASP A 251 6.34 -7.18 4.62
CA ASP A 251 5.61 -8.35 4.16
C ASP A 251 5.84 -8.59 2.64
N LEU A 252 5.73 -7.54 1.82
CA LEU A 252 5.95 -7.64 0.37
C LEU A 252 7.39 -8.02 0.03
N TRP A 253 8.37 -7.55 0.81
CA TRP A 253 9.78 -7.92 0.59
C TRP A 253 10.01 -9.38 0.92
N GLU A 254 9.43 -9.87 2.02
CA GLU A 254 9.51 -11.26 2.40
C GLU A 254 8.87 -12.17 1.37
N LEU A 255 7.67 -11.82 0.88
CA LEU A 255 6.98 -12.57 -0.19
C LEU A 255 7.80 -12.60 -1.47
N ALA A 256 8.37 -11.47 -1.89
CA ALA A 256 9.21 -11.37 -3.09
C ALA A 256 10.46 -12.27 -2.99
N HIS A 257 10.95 -12.54 -1.78
CA HIS A 257 12.11 -13.40 -1.52
C HIS A 257 11.76 -14.78 -0.95
N GLY A 258 10.47 -15.15 -0.92
CA GLY A 258 10.00 -16.47 -0.48
C GLY A 258 10.20 -16.75 1.02
N LEU A 259 10.27 -15.69 1.83
CA LEU A 259 10.19 -15.73 3.29
C LEU A 259 8.73 -15.68 3.76
N ASN A 260 8.48 -15.73 5.06
CA ASN A 260 7.13 -15.84 5.60
C ASN A 260 6.79 -14.64 6.49
N PRO A 261 5.89 -13.73 6.03
CA PRO A 261 5.47 -12.53 6.77
C PRO A 261 4.80 -12.75 8.14
N ASN A 262 4.58 -14.01 8.52
CA ASN A 262 3.98 -14.39 9.80
C ASN A 262 4.98 -15.07 10.74
N ASN A 263 6.27 -15.05 10.43
CA ASN A 263 7.32 -15.77 11.12
C ASN A 263 8.58 -14.92 11.39
N ALA A 264 8.48 -14.07 12.41
CA ALA A 264 9.55 -13.18 12.89
C ALA A 264 10.93 -13.83 13.22
N SER A 265 11.01 -15.17 13.20
CA SER A 265 12.26 -15.90 13.43
C SER A 265 13.07 -16.14 12.16
N ASP A 266 12.49 -16.00 10.97
CA ASP A 266 13.24 -16.15 9.72
C ASP A 266 14.01 -14.89 9.34
N ALA A 267 13.71 -13.70 9.87
CA ALA A 267 14.64 -12.55 9.86
C ALA A 267 16.05 -12.92 10.33
N ALA A 268 16.14 -13.71 11.41
CA ALA A 268 17.41 -14.18 11.95
C ALA A 268 17.95 -15.44 11.25
N GLY A 269 17.21 -15.96 10.27
CA GLY A 269 17.63 -17.04 9.39
C GLY A 269 18.71 -16.59 8.41
N ASP A 270 19.30 -17.57 7.73
CA ASP A 270 20.36 -17.42 6.74
C ASP A 270 20.05 -18.47 5.67
N VAL A 271 19.20 -18.09 4.71
CA VAL A 271 18.57 -19.05 3.79
C VAL A 271 19.55 -19.54 2.71
N ASP A 272 20.50 -18.72 2.29
CA ASP A 272 21.54 -19.08 1.33
C ASP A 272 22.82 -19.67 1.97
N HIS A 273 22.94 -19.60 3.30
CA HIS A 273 24.02 -20.12 4.14
C HIS A 273 25.37 -19.41 3.92
N ASP A 274 25.35 -18.12 3.61
CA ASP A 274 26.55 -17.29 3.45
C ASP A 274 27.07 -16.68 4.77
N GLY A 275 26.25 -16.70 5.82
CA GLY A 275 26.55 -16.18 7.15
C GLY A 275 26.04 -14.75 7.43
N VAL A 276 25.30 -14.15 6.51
CA VAL A 276 24.49 -12.94 6.68
C VAL A 276 23.05 -13.37 7.00
N SER A 277 22.34 -12.59 7.82
CA SER A 277 20.94 -12.91 8.12
C SER A 277 20.00 -12.26 7.10
N ASN A 278 18.84 -12.88 6.86
CA ASN A 278 17.84 -12.36 5.94
C ASN A 278 17.49 -10.89 6.23
N HIS A 279 17.37 -10.52 7.52
CA HIS A 279 17.11 -9.13 7.92
C HIS A 279 18.32 -8.20 7.68
N ASP A 280 19.55 -8.67 7.88
CA ASP A 280 20.73 -7.86 7.54
C ASP A 280 20.83 -7.63 6.02
N GLU A 281 20.36 -8.57 5.21
CA GLU A 281 20.27 -8.43 3.75
C GLU A 281 19.16 -7.49 3.31
N PHE A 282 17.99 -7.55 3.95
CA PHE A 282 16.93 -6.55 3.79
C PHE A 282 17.45 -5.12 4.03
N LEU A 283 18.14 -4.90 5.15
CA LEU A 283 18.75 -3.60 5.47
C LEU A 283 19.85 -3.18 4.49
N ALA A 284 20.53 -4.16 3.88
CA ALA A 284 21.57 -3.93 2.88
C ALA A 284 21.02 -3.79 1.45
N GLY A 285 19.74 -4.10 1.22
CA GLY A 285 19.16 -4.18 -0.12
C GLY A 285 19.73 -5.32 -0.97
N THR A 286 20.21 -6.40 -0.34
CA THR A 286 20.75 -7.58 -1.02
C THR A 286 19.74 -8.72 -1.07
N ASN A 287 19.99 -9.73 -1.91
CA ASN A 287 19.05 -10.84 -2.12
C ASN A 287 19.36 -12.02 -1.18
N PRO A 288 18.46 -12.36 -0.22
CA PRO A 288 18.69 -13.40 0.77
C PRO A 288 18.80 -14.82 0.20
N LEU A 289 18.35 -15.05 -1.03
CA LEU A 289 18.44 -16.34 -1.68
C LEU A 289 19.77 -16.57 -2.40
N ILE A 290 20.66 -15.57 -2.44
CA ILE A 290 21.85 -15.59 -3.28
C ILE A 290 23.09 -15.22 -2.48
N ALA A 291 23.84 -16.26 -2.10
CA ALA A 291 25.12 -16.07 -1.46
C ALA A 291 26.03 -15.25 -2.38
N PRO A 292 26.54 -14.08 -1.94
CA PRO A 292 27.52 -13.31 -2.68
C PRO A 292 28.70 -14.24 -2.98
N ALA A 293 29.22 -14.18 -4.20
CA ALA A 293 30.25 -15.10 -4.69
C ALA A 293 31.51 -15.04 -3.79
N GLY A 294 31.54 -15.91 -2.77
CA GLY A 294 32.59 -15.95 -1.77
C GLY A 294 33.84 -16.65 -2.29
N ASP A 295 34.97 -15.95 -2.17
CA ASP A 295 36.29 -16.56 -1.98
C ASP A 295 36.14 -17.77 -1.04
N GLY A 296 36.46 -18.95 -1.56
CA GLY A 296 36.27 -20.22 -0.88
C GLY A 296 37.06 -20.28 0.42
N GLY A 297 36.39 -19.97 1.53
CA GLY A 297 36.80 -20.29 2.88
C GLY A 297 36.77 -21.80 3.15
N THR A 298 37.55 -22.58 2.41
CA THR A 298 37.89 -23.94 2.83
C THR A 298 39.18 -23.92 3.61
N GLY A 299 39.05 -24.11 4.92
CA GLY A 299 40.17 -24.60 5.73
C GLY A 299 40.58 -25.98 5.24
N SER A 300 41.51 -26.07 4.28
CA SER A 300 42.24 -27.30 4.01
C SER A 300 43.59 -27.01 3.36
N THR A 301 44.62 -27.52 4.01
CA THR A 301 46.02 -27.47 3.59
C THR A 301 46.24 -28.18 2.25
N ASP A 302 46.71 -27.49 1.22
CA ASP A 302 47.75 -28.04 0.35
C ASP A 302 48.49 -26.97 -0.46
N GLN A 303 49.77 -27.22 -0.69
CA GLN A 303 50.64 -26.41 -1.51
C GLN A 303 50.39 -26.67 -3.00
N GLY A 304 50.38 -25.60 -3.80
CA GLY A 304 50.64 -25.72 -5.25
C GLY A 304 49.95 -24.63 -6.04
N GLY A 305 50.73 -23.71 -6.62
CA GLY A 305 50.20 -22.55 -7.31
C GLY A 305 49.46 -22.86 -8.62
N GLY A 306 48.72 -21.86 -9.09
CA GLY A 306 48.41 -21.70 -10.51
C GLY A 306 46.99 -21.22 -10.80
N ASN A 307 46.86 -19.89 -10.98
CA ASN A 307 46.03 -19.21 -11.97
C ASN A 307 44.52 -19.51 -11.99
N GLY A 308 43.71 -18.58 -11.48
CA GLY A 308 42.27 -18.54 -11.70
C GLY A 308 41.74 -17.12 -11.54
N GLY A 309 41.26 -16.54 -12.64
CA GLY A 309 40.69 -15.20 -12.74
C GLY A 309 40.50 -14.92 -14.22
N THR A 310 39.25 -14.78 -14.63
CA THR A 310 38.80 -14.57 -16.00
C THR A 310 39.43 -13.30 -16.60
N ASP A 311 39.51 -13.28 -17.93
CA ASP A 311 39.79 -12.13 -18.81
C ASP A 311 41.05 -11.24 -18.63
N GLY A 312 41.95 -11.46 -17.67
CA GLY A 312 43.36 -11.01 -17.77
C GLY A 312 43.61 -9.52 -18.01
N LEU A 313 42.62 -8.66 -17.74
CA LEU A 313 42.80 -7.22 -17.69
C LEU A 313 43.39 -6.84 -16.31
N PRO A 314 44.26 -5.82 -16.25
CA PRO A 314 44.75 -5.31 -14.97
C PRO A 314 43.58 -4.82 -14.10
N ASP A 315 43.60 -5.23 -12.84
CA ASP A 315 42.74 -4.81 -11.74
C ASP A 315 43.70 -4.63 -10.55
N GLN A 316 43.98 -3.37 -10.22
CA GLN A 316 45.10 -2.96 -9.37
C GLN A 316 44.74 -2.99 -7.88
N ASP A 317 43.49 -2.76 -7.51
CA ASP A 317 42.99 -2.78 -6.13
C ASP A 317 42.11 -3.99 -5.79
N MET A 318 41.86 -4.87 -6.77
CA MET A 318 41.23 -6.18 -6.64
C MET A 318 39.78 -6.13 -6.17
N ASP A 319 39.05 -5.10 -6.55
CA ASP A 319 37.62 -4.96 -6.24
C ASP A 319 36.70 -5.61 -7.28
N GLY A 320 37.27 -6.12 -8.37
CA GLY A 320 36.56 -6.85 -9.41
C GLY A 320 36.15 -5.98 -10.61
N MET A 321 36.52 -4.71 -10.64
CA MET A 321 36.46 -3.86 -11.82
C MET A 321 37.86 -3.74 -12.47
N PRO A 322 37.99 -3.75 -13.82
CA PRO A 322 39.29 -3.52 -14.46
C PRO A 322 39.71 -2.05 -14.43
N ASP A 323 41.01 -1.78 -14.24
CA ASP A 323 41.60 -0.42 -14.20
C ASP A 323 41.16 0.46 -15.37
N SER A 324 41.04 -0.16 -16.56
CA SER A 324 40.65 0.53 -17.78
C SER A 324 39.18 0.94 -17.77
N TRP A 325 38.31 0.13 -17.19
CA TRP A 325 36.88 0.43 -17.09
C TRP A 325 36.65 1.52 -16.05
N GLU A 326 37.30 1.44 -14.89
CA GLU A 326 37.23 2.47 -13.85
C GLU A 326 37.74 3.82 -14.36
N THR A 327 38.86 3.83 -15.08
CA THR A 327 39.40 5.06 -15.68
C THR A 327 38.44 5.66 -16.71
N ASP A 328 37.77 4.83 -17.52
CA ASP A 328 36.84 5.28 -18.55
C ASP A 328 35.54 5.85 -17.94
N HIS A 329 35.17 5.43 -16.73
CA HIS A 329 33.98 5.88 -16.00
C HIS A 329 34.27 6.83 -14.82
N ALA A 330 35.49 7.36 -14.76
CA ALA A 330 35.96 8.33 -13.75
C ALA A 330 35.95 7.83 -12.29
N LEU A 331 36.08 6.52 -12.10
CA LEU A 331 36.37 5.86 -10.84
C LEU A 331 37.89 5.76 -10.62
N ASN A 332 38.33 5.32 -9.45
CA ASN A 332 39.72 5.31 -9.04
C ASN A 332 40.28 3.89 -8.95
N PRO A 333 41.13 3.45 -9.91
CA PRO A 333 41.77 2.12 -9.96
C PRO A 333 42.70 1.74 -8.80
N GLU A 334 42.76 2.57 -7.75
CA GLU A 334 43.56 2.32 -6.56
C GLU A 334 42.73 2.41 -5.26
N ASP A 335 41.43 2.71 -5.33
CA ASP A 335 40.51 2.80 -4.19
C ASP A 335 39.42 1.73 -4.28
N PRO A 336 39.64 0.52 -3.72
CA PRO A 336 38.71 -0.60 -3.87
C PRO A 336 37.36 -0.38 -3.17
N ALA A 337 37.21 0.74 -2.46
CA ALA A 337 35.98 1.14 -1.79
C ALA A 337 35.04 1.96 -2.68
N ASP A 338 35.44 2.35 -3.89
CA ASP A 338 34.53 3.00 -4.82
C ASP A 338 33.66 2.01 -5.60
N SER A 339 34.07 0.73 -5.75
CA SER A 339 33.19 -0.38 -6.20
C SER A 339 31.83 -0.42 -5.52
N ALA A 340 31.81 -0.16 -4.21
CA ALA A 340 30.62 -0.19 -3.37
C ALA A 340 29.89 1.16 -3.25
N ARG A 341 30.38 2.21 -3.95
CA ARG A 341 29.69 3.51 -3.99
C ARG A 341 28.66 3.49 -5.11
N ASP A 342 27.58 4.18 -4.84
CA ASP A 342 26.52 4.53 -5.79
C ASP A 342 26.72 6.03 -6.11
N PHE A 343 27.21 6.32 -7.31
CA PHE A 343 27.70 7.66 -7.65
C PHE A 343 26.63 8.56 -8.30
N ASP A 344 25.67 7.96 -9.01
CA ASP A 344 24.51 8.63 -9.60
C ASP A 344 23.20 8.43 -8.81
N TYR A 345 23.26 7.73 -7.67
CA TYR A 345 22.18 7.53 -6.71
C TYR A 345 21.01 6.70 -7.26
N ASP A 346 21.29 5.78 -8.18
CA ASP A 346 20.32 4.88 -8.80
C ASP A 346 20.12 3.57 -8.01
N ARG A 347 20.77 3.45 -6.85
CA ARG A 347 20.78 2.30 -5.94
C ARG A 347 21.55 1.09 -6.46
N LEU A 348 22.31 1.21 -7.54
CA LEU A 348 23.30 0.21 -7.93
C LEU A 348 24.70 0.64 -7.49
N SER A 349 25.49 -0.32 -7.05
CA SER A 349 26.91 -0.07 -6.80
C SER A 349 27.67 -0.05 -8.14
N ASN A 350 28.75 0.74 -8.22
CA ASN A 350 29.59 0.80 -9.42
C ASN A 350 30.03 -0.59 -9.93
N LEU A 351 30.24 -1.55 -9.03
CA LEU A 351 30.59 -2.93 -9.35
C LEU A 351 29.43 -3.73 -9.94
N ASP A 352 28.21 -3.52 -9.44
CA ASP A 352 27.01 -4.16 -9.98
C ASP A 352 26.67 -3.61 -11.36
N GLU A 353 26.90 -2.32 -11.58
CA GLU A 353 26.76 -1.70 -12.89
C GLU A 353 27.78 -2.23 -13.89
N TYR A 354 29.05 -2.41 -13.49
CA TYR A 354 30.06 -3.07 -14.32
C TYR A 354 29.61 -4.48 -14.75
N ARG A 355 29.02 -5.24 -13.83
CA ARG A 355 28.54 -6.61 -14.08
C ARG A 355 27.30 -6.65 -14.97
N LEU A 356 26.44 -5.64 -14.86
CA LEU A 356 25.23 -5.47 -15.66
C LEU A 356 25.48 -4.76 -17.00
N GLY A 357 26.67 -4.17 -17.19
CA GLY A 357 27.01 -3.38 -18.36
C GLY A 357 26.31 -2.01 -18.40
N LYS A 358 25.99 -1.44 -17.23
CA LYS A 358 25.38 -0.12 -17.04
C LYS A 358 26.44 0.97 -16.81
N GLU A 359 26.05 2.24 -16.91
CA GLU A 359 26.95 3.39 -16.78
C GLU A 359 26.88 4.01 -15.37
N PRO A 360 27.95 3.94 -14.55
CA PRO A 360 28.00 4.39 -13.15
C PRO A 360 27.97 5.90 -12.92
N ASN A 361 27.63 6.65 -13.96
CA ASN A 361 27.65 8.11 -13.92
C ASN A 361 26.62 8.78 -14.83
N THR A 362 25.51 8.09 -15.14
CA THR A 362 24.48 8.65 -16.01
C THR A 362 23.21 9.03 -15.27
N ASP A 363 23.10 10.33 -14.99
CA ASP A 363 21.87 11.05 -15.33
C ASP A 363 22.10 12.56 -15.55
N TRP A 364 22.13 12.97 -16.82
CA TRP A 364 21.78 14.35 -17.19
C TRP A 364 20.26 14.40 -17.36
N ILE A 365 19.55 14.72 -16.28
CA ILE A 365 18.13 15.09 -16.36
C ILE A 365 18.00 16.31 -17.29
N HIS A 366 17.60 16.06 -18.52
CA HIS A 366 17.01 17.07 -19.39
C HIS A 366 15.58 17.32 -18.93
N VAL A 367 15.38 18.31 -18.05
CA VAL A 367 14.03 18.82 -17.76
C VAL A 367 13.51 19.55 -19.01
N PRO A 368 12.43 19.12 -19.67
CA PRO A 368 11.75 19.94 -20.66
C PRO A 368 11.06 21.08 -19.91
N VAL A 369 11.40 22.33 -20.24
CA VAL A 369 10.67 23.49 -19.74
C VAL A 369 9.42 23.67 -20.59
N GLU A 370 8.33 22.98 -20.23
CA GLU A 370 6.98 23.36 -20.65
C GLU A 370 6.01 23.38 -19.46
N GLY A 371 5.89 24.56 -18.85
CA GLY A 371 4.58 25.15 -18.55
C GLY A 371 3.61 24.41 -17.64
N GLY A 372 4.03 23.92 -16.48
CA GLY A 372 3.11 23.51 -15.40
C GLY A 372 3.91 23.10 -14.19
N LEU A 373 3.59 23.63 -13.00
CA LEU A 373 4.30 23.29 -11.77
C LEU A 373 3.74 21.96 -11.22
N PRO A 374 4.55 20.88 -11.07
CA PRO A 374 4.17 19.80 -10.17
C PRO A 374 4.57 20.17 -8.73
N TYR A 375 3.62 19.98 -7.81
CA TYR A 375 3.90 19.83 -6.39
C TYR A 375 4.69 18.54 -6.22
N ILE A 376 5.90 18.62 -5.66
CA ILE A 376 6.64 17.46 -5.16
C ILE A 376 6.68 17.62 -3.64
N SER A 377 5.97 16.75 -2.93
CA SER A 377 6.08 16.61 -1.47
C SER A 377 7.26 15.71 -1.15
N TYR A 378 8.30 16.26 -0.53
CA TYR A 378 9.33 15.46 0.12
C TYR A 378 8.98 15.34 1.61
N GLN A 379 8.87 14.12 2.14
CA GLN A 379 8.95 13.84 3.57
C GLN A 379 10.43 13.67 3.92
N PHE A 380 11.03 14.63 4.64
CA PHE A 380 12.39 14.48 5.16
C PHE A 380 12.33 13.89 6.57
N SER A 381 13.05 12.79 6.81
CA SER A 381 13.10 12.17 8.14
C SER A 381 14.23 12.67 9.06
N ASP A 382 15.27 13.40 8.60
CA ASP A 382 16.20 14.17 9.47
C ASP A 382 17.32 14.87 8.66
N LEU A 383 17.93 15.93 9.22
CA LEU A 383 19.10 16.60 8.62
C LEU A 383 20.41 16.25 9.38
N TYR A 384 21.37 15.63 8.70
CA TYR A 384 22.67 15.22 9.25
C TYR A 384 23.83 16.05 8.68
N THR A 385 24.92 16.19 9.44
CA THR A 385 26.22 16.60 8.89
C THR A 385 26.93 15.42 8.21
N ASP A 386 27.90 15.67 7.33
CA ASP A 386 28.86 14.66 6.80
C ASP A 386 29.61 13.84 7.88
N SER A 387 29.56 14.27 9.15
CA SER A 387 30.11 13.54 10.30
C SER A 387 29.07 12.67 11.05
N GLY A 388 27.88 12.45 10.49
CA GLY A 388 26.81 11.64 11.09
C GLY A 388 26.12 12.28 12.30
N ARG A 389 26.38 13.57 12.58
CA ARG A 389 25.74 14.29 13.69
C ARG A 389 24.40 14.90 13.25
N ARG A 390 23.33 14.51 13.94
CA ARG A 390 21.96 15.05 13.79
C ARG A 390 21.94 16.55 14.13
N LEU A 391 21.50 17.39 13.19
CA LEU A 391 21.47 18.85 13.36
C LEU A 391 20.15 19.37 13.94
N PHE A 392 19.03 18.73 13.59
CA PHE A 392 17.67 19.04 14.06
C PHE A 392 16.81 17.77 14.14
N ASP A 393 15.78 17.82 14.99
CA ASP A 393 14.70 16.83 15.08
C ASP A 393 13.46 17.43 14.42
N LEU A 394 13.03 16.91 13.27
CA LEU A 394 11.91 17.46 12.51
C LEU A 394 10.54 16.98 13.04
N ASN A 395 10.51 15.99 13.95
CA ASN A 395 9.28 15.48 14.54
C ASN A 395 8.59 16.47 15.51
N ASP A 396 9.26 17.56 15.90
CA ASP A 396 8.66 18.64 16.70
C ASP A 396 7.90 19.68 15.85
N LEU A 397 7.97 19.62 14.51
CA LEU A 397 7.27 20.50 13.59
C LEU A 397 6.06 19.77 13.01
N GLY A 398 4.87 20.03 13.56
CA GLY A 398 3.64 19.40 13.09
C GLY A 398 3.32 19.68 11.61
N GLU A 399 3.04 18.60 10.87
CA GLU A 399 2.40 18.38 9.56
C GLU A 399 2.56 19.34 8.37
N VAL A 400 3.05 20.57 8.50
CA VAL A 400 3.22 21.44 7.32
C VAL A 400 4.45 22.33 7.44
N ALA A 401 5.61 21.78 7.07
CA ALA A 401 6.83 22.55 6.83
C ALA A 401 7.25 22.42 5.36
N THR A 402 7.12 23.49 4.57
CA THR A 402 7.71 23.53 3.23
C THR A 402 9.13 24.07 3.32
N ILE A 403 10.11 23.30 2.84
CA ILE A 403 11.52 23.69 2.82
C ILE A 403 11.88 24.20 1.42
N LYS A 404 12.43 25.41 1.31
CA LYS A 404 13.04 25.91 0.07
C LYS A 404 14.52 26.13 0.25
N THR A 405 15.31 25.52 -0.63
CA THR A 405 16.71 25.89 -0.85
C THR A 405 16.79 26.69 -2.15
N GLY A 406 17.55 27.78 -2.12
CA GLY A 406 17.74 28.63 -3.29
C GLY A 406 19.18 29.12 -3.32
N SER A 407 19.88 28.87 -4.43
CA SER A 407 21.19 29.43 -4.68
C SER A 407 21.04 30.68 -5.54
N GLN A 408 21.30 31.85 -4.96
CA GLN A 408 21.75 32.99 -5.73
C GLN A 408 23.09 33.44 -5.15
N SER A 409 24.15 33.32 -5.95
CA SER A 409 25.50 33.82 -5.66
C SER A 409 26.34 33.12 -4.57
N GLY A 410 26.11 31.83 -4.31
CA GLY A 410 27.03 31.01 -3.49
C GLY A 410 26.88 31.19 -1.97
N GLN A 411 25.73 31.69 -1.51
CA GLN A 411 25.28 31.57 -0.13
C GLN A 411 24.04 30.68 -0.10
N PHE A 412 23.97 29.78 0.89
CA PHE A 412 22.79 28.96 1.14
C PHE A 412 21.88 29.67 2.13
N SER A 413 20.58 29.71 1.83
CA SER A 413 19.56 30.22 2.73
C SER A 413 18.51 29.13 2.92
N LEU A 414 18.21 28.80 4.18
CA LEU A 414 17.18 27.86 4.56
C LEU A 414 15.96 28.65 5.04
N TRP A 415 14.80 28.37 4.45
CA TRP A 415 13.53 28.99 4.84
C TRP A 415 12.59 27.91 5.36
N ILE A 416 12.03 28.12 6.56
CA ILE A 416 11.09 27.20 7.21
C ILE A 416 9.79 27.97 7.45
N TRP A 417 8.66 27.40 7.01
CA TRP A 417 7.32 27.92 7.23
C TRP A 417 6.67 27.16 8.39
N ASP A 418 6.18 27.86 9.42
CA ASP A 418 5.32 27.30 10.48
C ASP A 418 4.14 28.24 10.73
N LYS A 419 2.91 27.70 10.74
CA LYS A 419 1.66 28.36 11.18
C LYS A 419 1.45 29.81 10.71
N GLY A 420 1.85 30.11 9.48
CA GLY A 420 1.46 31.33 8.76
C GLY A 420 2.40 32.53 8.85
N ASP A 421 3.62 32.39 9.39
CA ASP A 421 4.66 33.43 9.38
C ASP A 421 6.01 32.89 8.84
N TRP A 422 6.80 33.75 8.18
CA TRP A 422 8.17 33.43 7.75
C TRP A 422 9.17 33.79 8.85
N ILE A 423 10.04 32.85 9.22
CA ILE A 423 11.16 33.10 10.12
C ILE A 423 12.40 33.44 9.28
N ASP A 424 12.84 34.70 9.35
CA ASP A 424 13.99 35.20 8.58
C ASP A 424 15.29 35.07 9.40
N GLY A 425 16.33 34.46 8.83
CA GLY A 425 17.65 34.34 9.45
C GLY A 425 18.76 34.49 8.41
N GLU A 426 19.41 35.65 8.36
CA GLU A 426 20.59 35.85 7.52
C GLU A 426 21.82 35.13 8.13
N TRP A 427 22.29 34.08 7.47
CA TRP A 427 23.51 33.34 7.85
C TRP A 427 24.68 33.75 6.96
N GLY A 428 25.39 34.80 7.35
CA GLY A 428 26.56 35.29 6.63
C GLY A 428 27.86 34.58 7.03
N GLY A 429 28.51 33.89 6.09
CA GLY A 429 29.91 33.47 6.17
C GLY A 429 30.50 33.19 4.78
N ALA A 430 31.42 34.02 4.31
CA ALA A 430 32.05 33.90 2.99
C ALA A 430 33.06 32.74 2.93
N VAL A 431 33.06 32.00 1.82
CA VAL A 431 34.08 31.00 1.47
C VAL A 431 35.23 31.70 0.75
N ASP A 432 36.44 31.69 1.32
CA ASP A 432 37.66 32.00 0.55
C ASP A 432 38.32 30.68 0.13
N ARG A 433 38.58 30.55 -1.17
CA ARG A 433 39.26 29.39 -1.76
C ARG A 433 40.76 29.60 -1.66
N SER A 434 41.41 28.96 -0.70
CA SER A 434 42.85 28.68 -0.80
C SER A 434 43.28 27.47 0.03
N GLY A 435 43.51 26.35 -0.67
CA GLY A 435 44.64 25.45 -0.48
C GLY A 435 44.67 24.51 0.73
N GLY A 436 44.76 23.21 0.43
CA GLY A 436 45.60 22.24 1.14
C GLY A 436 45.05 21.67 2.45
N ASP A 437 44.95 20.34 2.47
CA ASP A 437 44.98 19.42 3.62
C ASP A 437 44.12 19.74 4.84
N GLY A 438 43.14 18.86 5.11
CA GLY A 438 42.54 18.55 6.42
C GLY A 438 42.34 19.70 7.42
N GLY A 439 41.09 20.18 7.60
CA GLY A 439 40.79 21.20 8.61
C GLY A 439 39.30 21.32 8.98
N HIS A 440 38.98 20.78 10.15
CA HIS A 440 37.75 20.88 10.95
C HIS A 440 36.93 22.19 10.88
N PHE A 441 35.59 22.07 10.90
CA PHE A 441 34.69 23.15 11.36
C PHE A 441 34.53 23.10 12.89
N SER A 442 34.77 24.23 13.55
CA SER A 442 34.60 24.40 15.00
C SER A 442 33.48 25.39 15.32
N ARG A 443 32.47 24.92 16.08
CA ARG A 443 31.61 25.65 17.03
C ARG A 443 30.56 26.64 16.50
N LEU A 444 29.28 26.23 16.56
CA LEU A 444 28.12 27.13 16.57
C LEU A 444 27.80 27.59 18.01
N VAL A 445 27.49 28.88 18.18
CA VAL A 445 26.96 29.46 19.43
C VAL A 445 25.57 30.00 19.14
N ALA A 446 24.53 29.37 19.71
CA ALA A 446 23.19 29.92 19.73
C ALA A 446 23.07 31.01 20.82
N ARG A 447 22.63 32.22 20.46
CA ARG A 447 22.11 33.18 21.46
C ARG A 447 20.63 32.90 21.66
N GLY A 448 20.31 32.08 22.66
CA GLY A 448 18.94 31.89 23.12
C GLY A 448 18.39 33.17 23.76
N GLY A 449 17.29 33.68 23.22
CA GLY A 449 16.47 34.70 23.85
C GLY A 449 15.33 34.06 24.63
N SER A 450 15.59 33.65 25.87
CA SER A 450 14.55 33.27 26.83
C SER A 450 13.80 34.53 27.30
N ASN A 451 12.48 34.55 27.15
CA ASN A 451 11.65 35.63 27.69
C ASN A 451 11.09 35.22 29.07
N GLN A 452 11.93 35.36 30.10
CA GLN A 452 11.45 35.65 31.46
C GLN A 452 12.19 36.88 31.98
N GLN A 453 11.49 37.99 32.18
CA GLN A 453 11.79 38.87 33.30
C GLN A 453 10.60 39.76 33.70
N TYR A 454 10.25 39.65 34.98
CA TYR A 454 9.52 40.67 35.75
C TYR A 454 10.28 42.00 35.75
N GLY A 455 9.57 43.13 35.59
CA GLY A 455 10.15 44.46 35.79
C GLY A 455 9.21 45.64 35.49
N ASN A 456 8.53 46.11 36.53
CA ASN A 456 7.76 47.37 36.66
C ASN A 456 8.20 48.57 35.77
N GLY A 457 7.21 49.28 35.22
CA GLY A 457 7.26 50.76 35.15
C GLY A 457 6.76 51.46 33.88
N GLY A 458 5.44 51.69 33.80
CA GLY A 458 4.85 52.98 33.41
C GLY A 458 4.87 53.47 31.94
N GLY A 459 3.67 53.55 31.35
CA GLY A 459 3.24 54.81 30.69
C GLY A 459 2.92 54.81 29.19
N ARG A 460 1.60 54.77 28.90
CA ARG A 460 0.83 55.51 27.85
C ARG A 460 1.21 55.43 26.34
N VAL A 461 0.31 54.75 25.60
CA VAL A 461 -0.55 55.21 24.46
C VAL A 461 0.05 56.11 23.36
N SER A 462 0.05 55.61 22.10
CA SER A 462 -0.63 56.18 20.90
C SER A 462 -0.11 55.49 19.62
N SER A 463 -0.90 54.64 18.93
CA SER A 463 -1.73 54.95 17.75
C SER A 463 -1.04 55.71 16.58
N GLN A 464 -0.81 55.03 15.45
CA GLN A 464 -1.11 55.44 14.05
C GLN A 464 -0.47 54.46 13.05
N GLY A 465 -1.28 53.66 12.32
CA GLY A 465 -1.44 53.71 10.85
C GLY A 465 -1.14 52.30 10.31
N GLU A 466 -1.83 51.65 9.37
CA GLU A 466 -2.86 51.99 8.40
C GLU A 466 -3.76 50.76 8.13
N ARG A 467 -4.98 51.01 7.64
CA ARG A 467 -5.91 50.02 7.01
C ARG A 467 -5.55 49.98 5.50
N GLN A 468 -5.79 48.93 4.69
CA GLN A 468 -7.07 48.38 4.19
C GLN A 468 -6.73 47.17 3.28
N ARG A 469 -7.32 45.96 3.48
CA ARG A 469 -8.42 45.32 2.72
C ARG A 469 -8.34 45.34 1.18
N CYS A 470 -8.25 44.16 0.57
CA CYS A 470 -8.63 43.86 -0.82
C CYS A 470 -9.72 42.77 -0.85
N HIS A 471 -10.67 42.92 -1.77
CA HIS A 471 -11.70 41.96 -2.19
C HIS A 471 -11.75 41.97 -3.74
N PRO A 472 -12.42 41.01 -4.41
CA PRO A 472 -11.90 40.23 -5.54
C PRO A 472 -12.22 40.82 -6.92
N CYS A 473 -11.65 40.24 -7.98
CA CYS A 473 -12.02 40.52 -9.37
C CYS A 473 -12.21 39.22 -10.15
N LEU A 474 -13.47 38.93 -10.49
CA LEU A 474 -13.90 38.25 -11.70
C LEU A 474 -14.20 39.33 -12.74
N TRP A 475 -13.79 39.14 -13.99
CA TRP A 475 -14.49 39.56 -15.21
C TRP A 475 -14.12 38.60 -16.34
#